data_AF-E7C259-F1
#
_entry.id   AF-E7C259-F1
#
_cell.length_a   1.000
_cell.length_b   1.000
_cell.length_c   1.000
_cell.angle_alpha   90.00
_cell.angle_beta   90.00
_cell.angle_gamma   90.00
#
_symmetry.space_group_name_H-M   'P 1'
#
loop_
_entity.id
_entity.type
_entity.pdbx_description
1 polymer ?
#
loop_
_entity_poly.entity_id
_entity_poly.type
_entity_poly.pdbx_seq_one_letter_code
_entity_poly.pdbx_strand_id
1 'polypeptide(L)'
;MQLEDHVGDICRKSRIQSGISLKDAADKTGLSEEDMVRWEDQGEVQASVNLEALAVFLGLNPEKLLLIAEGWVPRQVDLDHWNKLSVITTAQSFDVNSYLIWDPETKDAAIFDTGWFADDIFSLVEKEQL
;
A
#
# COMPACT_ATOMS: atom_id res chain seq x y z
N MET A 1 5.62 6.95 -5.10
CA MET A 1 5.49 5.54 -4.71
C MET A 1 4.09 5.10 -5.08
N GLN A 2 3.93 3.97 -5.76
CA GLN A 2 2.61 3.37 -5.98
C GLN A 2 2.11 2.80 -4.65
N LEU A 3 0.80 2.54 -4.54
CA LEU A 3 0.27 1.82 -3.38
C LEU A 3 0.82 0.40 -3.37
N GLU A 4 1.04 -0.16 -2.18
CA GLU A 4 1.45 -1.56 -1.99
C GLU A 4 0.39 -2.50 -2.58
N ASP A 5 -0.86 -2.30 -2.18
CA ASP A 5 -2.00 -3.08 -2.67
C ASP A 5 -2.56 -2.49 -3.97
N HIS A 6 -2.58 -3.30 -5.02
CA HIS A 6 -3.29 -2.97 -6.24
C HIS A 6 -4.81 -3.24 -6.11
N VAL A 7 -5.60 -2.74 -7.08
CA VAL A 7 -7.08 -2.83 -7.04
C VAL A 7 -7.59 -4.27 -6.87
N GLY A 8 -6.99 -5.24 -7.57
CA GLY A 8 -7.32 -6.66 -7.45
C GLY A 8 -7.11 -7.21 -6.03
N ASP A 9 -6.01 -6.87 -5.38
CA ASP A 9 -5.68 -7.35 -4.04
C ASP A 9 -6.60 -6.73 -2.98
N ILE A 10 -6.93 -5.44 -3.10
CA ILE A 10 -7.95 -4.79 -2.25
C ILE A 10 -9.29 -5.53 -2.35
N CYS A 11 -9.72 -5.87 -3.57
CA CYS A 11 -10.97 -6.60 -3.79
C CYS A 11 -10.92 -8.01 -3.22
N ARG A 12 -9.80 -8.72 -3.44
CA ARG A 12 -9.55 -10.06 -2.91
C ARG A 12 -9.63 -10.10 -1.39
N LYS A 13 -8.94 -9.16 -0.73
CA LYS A 13 -8.92 -9.02 0.74
C LYS A 13 -10.33 -8.76 1.27
N SER A 14 -11.07 -7.81 0.67
CA SER A 14 -12.45 -7.53 1.07
C SER A 14 -13.38 -8.75 0.89
N ARG A 15 -13.24 -9.45 -0.23
CA ARG A 15 -14.01 -10.68 -0.53
C ARG A 15 -13.78 -11.76 0.51
N ILE A 16 -12.51 -12.07 0.80
CA ILE A 16 -12.11 -13.10 1.77
C ILE A 16 -12.62 -12.71 3.18
N GLN A 17 -12.41 -11.46 3.59
CA GLN A 17 -12.86 -10.98 4.91
C GLN A 17 -14.38 -11.04 5.07
N SER A 18 -15.13 -10.80 3.99
CA SER A 18 -16.59 -10.80 3.98
C SER A 18 -17.21 -12.20 3.77
N GLY A 19 -16.39 -13.24 3.61
CA GLY A 19 -16.87 -14.60 3.34
C GLY A 19 -17.59 -14.75 1.99
N ILE A 20 -17.34 -13.84 1.04
CA ILE A 20 -17.96 -13.85 -0.28
C ILE A 20 -17.22 -14.88 -1.16
N SER A 21 -17.99 -15.72 -1.86
CA SER A 21 -17.39 -16.74 -2.72
C SER A 21 -16.73 -16.12 -3.96
N LEU A 22 -15.71 -16.80 -4.50
CA LEU A 22 -15.05 -16.37 -5.74
C LEU A 22 -16.07 -16.25 -6.88
N LYS A 23 -16.97 -17.24 -6.99
CA LYS A 23 -18.03 -17.26 -7.99
C LYS A 23 -18.96 -16.05 -7.88
N ASP A 24 -19.45 -15.73 -6.68
CA ASP A 24 -20.36 -14.59 -6.51
C ASP A 24 -19.69 -13.27 -6.90
N ALA A 25 -18.39 -13.13 -6.62
CA ALA A 25 -17.62 -11.96 -7.04
C ALA A 25 -17.38 -11.92 -8.55
N ALA A 26 -17.04 -13.06 -9.16
CA ALA A 26 -16.87 -13.19 -10.62
C ALA A 26 -18.16 -12.84 -11.38
N ASP A 27 -19.32 -13.24 -10.85
CA ASP A 27 -20.63 -12.88 -11.40
C ASP A 27 -20.89 -11.37 -11.38
N LYS A 28 -20.29 -10.60 -10.45
CA LYS A 28 -20.40 -9.13 -10.42
C LYS A 28 -19.44 -8.45 -11.37
N THR A 29 -18.27 -9.01 -11.59
CA THR A 29 -17.25 -8.43 -12.48
C THR A 29 -17.51 -8.74 -13.94
N GLY A 30 -18.25 -9.83 -14.23
CA GLY A 30 -18.39 -10.39 -15.57
C GLY A 30 -17.19 -11.24 -15.99
N LEU A 31 -16.32 -11.62 -15.04
CA LEU A 31 -15.17 -12.48 -15.29
C LEU A 31 -15.52 -13.95 -15.12
N SER A 32 -14.71 -14.82 -15.72
CA SER A 32 -14.66 -16.22 -15.31
C SER A 32 -14.02 -16.36 -13.92
N GLU A 33 -14.23 -17.47 -13.22
CA GLU A 33 -13.55 -17.71 -11.93
C GLU A 33 -12.02 -17.75 -12.09
N GLU A 34 -11.51 -18.25 -13.23
CA GLU A 34 -10.09 -18.27 -13.55
C GLU A 34 -9.52 -16.86 -13.74
N ASP A 35 -10.20 -16.04 -14.54
CA ASP A 35 -9.82 -14.64 -14.75
C ASP A 35 -9.92 -13.82 -13.46
N MET A 36 -10.92 -14.11 -12.62
CA MET A 36 -11.07 -13.46 -11.31
C MET A 36 -9.88 -13.78 -10.40
N VAL A 37 -9.45 -15.04 -10.32
CA VAL A 37 -8.27 -15.43 -9.52
C VAL A 37 -7.03 -14.69 -10.02
N ARG A 38 -6.82 -14.67 -11.33
CA ARG A 38 -5.68 -13.98 -11.93
C ARG A 38 -5.72 -12.47 -11.66
N TRP A 39 -6.88 -11.86 -11.83
CA TRP A 39 -7.06 -10.43 -11.60
C TRP A 39 -6.88 -10.05 -10.13
N GLU A 40 -7.40 -10.86 -9.21
CA GLU A 40 -7.22 -10.68 -7.77
C GLU A 40 -5.76 -10.78 -7.32
N ASP A 41 -4.95 -11.59 -8.00
CA ASP A 41 -3.53 -11.83 -7.68
C ASP A 41 -2.57 -10.84 -8.38
N GLN A 42 -2.89 -10.44 -9.61
CA GLN A 42 -1.98 -9.65 -10.46
C GLN A 42 -2.44 -8.19 -10.65
N GLY A 43 -3.70 -7.88 -10.34
CA GLY A 43 -4.30 -6.57 -10.56
C GLY A 43 -4.70 -6.28 -12.02
N GLU A 44 -4.31 -7.14 -12.95
CA GLU A 44 -4.50 -6.96 -14.39
C GLU A 44 -5.14 -8.19 -15.04
N VAL A 45 -6.03 -7.94 -16.01
CA VAL A 45 -6.66 -8.98 -16.84
C VAL A 45 -7.04 -8.38 -18.19
N GLN A 46 -7.10 -9.21 -19.23
CA GLN A 46 -7.47 -8.74 -20.59
C GLN A 46 -8.94 -8.36 -20.72
N ALA A 47 -9.81 -8.96 -19.90
CA ALA A 47 -11.23 -8.69 -19.89
C ALA A 47 -11.55 -7.37 -19.15
N SER A 48 -12.65 -6.73 -19.52
CA SER A 48 -13.16 -5.59 -18.75
C SER A 48 -13.71 -6.07 -17.41
N VAL A 49 -13.34 -5.39 -16.32
CA VAL A 49 -13.82 -5.68 -14.96
C VAL A 49 -14.88 -4.64 -14.58
N ASN A 50 -16.09 -5.09 -14.23
CA ASN A 50 -17.10 -4.19 -13.67
C ASN A 50 -16.77 -3.83 -12.20
N LEU A 51 -15.84 -2.89 -12.02
CA LEU A 51 -15.35 -2.45 -10.71
C LEU A 51 -16.42 -1.80 -9.84
N GLU A 52 -17.35 -1.06 -10.43
CA GLU A 52 -18.43 -0.40 -9.69
C GLU A 52 -19.35 -1.43 -9.03
N ALA A 53 -19.81 -2.42 -9.80
CA ALA A 53 -20.67 -3.47 -9.28
C ALA A 53 -19.96 -4.32 -8.22
N LEU A 54 -18.68 -4.64 -8.45
CA LEU A 54 -17.87 -5.38 -7.47
C LEU A 54 -17.68 -4.56 -6.19
N ALA A 55 -17.35 -3.28 -6.28
CA ALA A 55 -17.14 -2.42 -5.12
C ALA A 55 -18.37 -2.37 -4.22
N VAL A 56 -19.55 -2.13 -4.79
CA VAL A 56 -20.82 -2.11 -4.04
C VAL A 56 -21.06 -3.46 -3.36
N PHE A 57 -20.82 -4.56 -4.09
CA PHE A 57 -21.03 -5.91 -3.56
C PHE A 57 -20.08 -6.28 -2.41
N LEU A 58 -18.83 -5.81 -2.49
CA LEU A 58 -17.81 -6.00 -1.47
C LEU A 58 -17.89 -4.99 -0.30
N GLY A 59 -18.89 -4.09 -0.30
CA GLY A 59 -19.00 -3.03 0.72
C GLY A 59 -17.88 -1.97 0.64
N LEU A 60 -17.19 -1.88 -0.50
CA LEU A 60 -16.17 -0.87 -0.79
C LEU A 60 -16.83 0.40 -1.35
N ASN A 61 -16.10 1.51 -1.30
CA ASN A 61 -16.54 2.75 -1.96
C ASN A 61 -16.15 2.69 -3.47
N PRO A 62 -17.13 2.75 -4.40
CA PRO A 62 -16.84 2.60 -5.83
C PRO A 62 -15.96 3.71 -6.39
N GLU A 63 -16.22 4.97 -6.03
CA GLU A 63 -15.47 6.12 -6.53
C GLU A 63 -13.99 6.03 -6.13
N LYS A 64 -13.71 5.69 -4.87
CA LYS A 64 -12.34 5.54 -4.37
C LYS A 64 -11.63 4.36 -5.02
N LEU A 65 -12.32 3.24 -5.24
CA LEU A 65 -11.74 2.07 -5.87
C LEU A 65 -11.38 2.34 -7.34
N LEU A 66 -12.26 3.06 -8.06
CA LEU A 66 -11.99 3.51 -9.43
C LEU A 66 -10.77 4.43 -9.48
N LEU A 67 -10.67 5.40 -8.57
CA LEU A 67 -9.48 6.26 -8.48
C LEU A 67 -8.19 5.44 -8.27
N ILE A 68 -8.22 4.43 -7.40
CA ILE A 68 -7.07 3.54 -7.19
C ILE A 68 -6.74 2.76 -8.48
N ALA A 69 -7.75 2.24 -9.19
CA ALA A 69 -7.57 1.56 -10.47
C ALA A 69 -6.99 2.47 -11.56
N GLU A 70 -7.28 3.78 -11.49
CA GLU A 70 -6.74 4.82 -12.39
C GLU A 70 -5.34 5.32 -11.98
N GLY A 71 -4.75 4.73 -10.94
CA GLY A 71 -3.39 5.07 -10.49
C GLY A 71 -3.34 6.22 -9.49
N TRP A 72 -4.41 6.45 -8.73
CA TRP A 72 -4.38 7.42 -7.63
C TRP A 72 -3.24 7.11 -6.66
N VAL A 73 -2.55 8.18 -6.23
CA VAL A 73 -1.51 8.14 -5.22
C VAL A 73 -1.78 9.21 -4.17
N PRO A 74 -1.38 8.99 -2.90
CA PRO A 74 -1.51 10.01 -1.88
C PRO A 74 -0.68 11.24 -2.25
N ARG A 75 -1.17 12.41 -1.83
CA ARG A 75 -0.43 13.67 -1.97
C ARG A 75 0.92 13.53 -1.28
N GLN A 76 1.99 13.91 -1.97
CA GLN A 76 3.33 13.96 -1.39
C GLN A 76 3.34 14.91 -0.20
N VAL A 77 3.96 14.48 0.89
CA VAL A 77 4.21 15.31 2.08
C VAL A 77 5.57 15.94 1.88
N ASP A 78 5.61 17.28 1.95
CA ASP A 78 6.88 18.00 2.04
C ASP A 78 7.48 17.69 3.40
N LEU A 79 8.65 17.07 3.45
CA LEU A 79 9.31 16.76 4.73
C LEU A 79 10.29 17.86 5.15
N ASP A 80 10.61 18.80 4.25
CA ASP A 80 11.66 19.81 4.47
C ASP A 80 11.28 20.81 5.56
N HIS A 81 10.00 20.91 5.90
CA HIS A 81 9.54 21.72 7.03
C HIS A 81 9.94 21.15 8.40
N TRP A 82 10.33 19.87 8.47
CA TRP A 82 10.95 19.27 9.63
C TRP A 82 12.47 19.26 9.44
N ASN A 83 13.17 20.08 10.23
CA ASN A 83 14.61 20.33 10.07
C ASN A 83 15.45 19.02 10.01
N LYS A 84 15.04 17.99 10.75
CA LYS A 84 15.77 16.73 10.89
C LYS A 84 14.82 15.54 11.06
N LEU A 85 14.13 15.20 9.97
CA LEU A 85 13.39 13.96 9.80
C LEU A 85 14.02 13.17 8.64
N SER A 86 14.24 11.89 8.85
CA SER A 86 14.68 10.97 7.78
C SER A 86 13.74 9.78 7.69
N VAL A 87 13.37 9.45 6.45
CA VAL A 87 12.64 8.23 6.10
C VAL A 87 13.66 7.23 5.57
N ILE A 88 13.69 6.05 6.16
CA ILE A 88 14.58 4.94 5.78
C ILE A 88 13.69 3.83 5.25
N THR A 89 13.80 3.53 3.96
CA THR A 89 12.99 2.48 3.32
C THR A 89 13.83 1.21 3.21
N THR A 90 13.35 0.13 3.82
CA THR A 90 13.90 -1.22 3.65
C THR A 90 12.98 -2.03 2.74
N ALA A 91 13.54 -2.71 1.76
CA ALA A 91 12.80 -3.47 0.75
C ALA A 91 13.08 -4.97 0.88
N GLN A 92 12.02 -5.77 0.98
CA GLN A 92 12.05 -7.24 0.88
C GLN A 92 10.97 -7.70 -0.10
N SER A 93 9.91 -8.34 0.39
CA SER A 93 8.70 -8.63 -0.39
C SER A 93 7.87 -7.39 -0.67
N PHE A 94 7.94 -6.40 0.22
CA PHE A 94 7.35 -5.07 0.09
C PHE A 94 8.21 -4.04 0.83
N ASP A 95 8.02 -2.77 0.48
CA ASP A 95 8.73 -1.64 1.05
C ASP A 95 8.15 -1.29 2.43
N VAL A 96 9.02 -1.14 3.42
CA VAL A 96 8.63 -0.66 4.75
C VAL A 96 9.53 0.48 5.18
N ASN A 97 8.90 1.51 5.75
CA ASN A 97 9.58 2.72 6.19
C ASN A 97 9.82 2.69 7.71
N SER A 98 11.03 3.07 8.10
CA SER A 98 11.36 3.51 9.45
C SER A 98 11.62 5.01 9.43
N TYR A 99 11.37 5.67 10.56
CA TYR A 99 11.48 7.12 10.68
C TYR A 99 12.42 7.46 11.84
N LEU A 100 13.42 8.28 11.55
CA LEU A 100 14.29 8.87 12.56
C LEU A 100 14.08 10.38 12.58
N ILE A 101 13.74 10.90 13.75
CA ILE A 101 13.62 12.35 13.99
C ILE A 101 14.57 12.73 15.13
N TRP A 102 15.25 13.87 14.99
CA TRP A 102 16.17 14.33 16.03
C TRP A 102 16.23 15.84 16.10
N ASP A 103 16.61 16.35 17.26
CA ASP A 103 16.95 17.75 17.45
C ASP A 103 18.40 18.00 17.00
N PRO A 104 18.66 19.01 16.13
CA PRO A 104 20.00 19.24 15.59
C PRO A 104 21.00 19.78 16.63
N GLU A 105 20.52 20.40 17.72
CA GLU A 105 21.34 21.04 18.74
C GLU A 105 21.66 20.07 19.89
N THR A 106 20.64 19.44 20.45
CA THR A 106 20.75 18.56 21.63
C THR A 106 21.12 17.12 21.26
N LYS A 107 20.83 16.71 20.02
CA LYS A 107 20.93 15.33 19.53
C LYS A 107 19.94 14.35 20.15
N ASP A 108 18.96 14.83 20.92
CA ASP A 108 17.85 13.98 21.35
C ASP A 108 17.10 13.46 20.13
N ALA A 109 16.96 12.14 20.05
CA ALA A 109 16.39 11.45 18.90
C ALA A 109 15.24 10.52 19.30
N ALA A 110 14.29 10.34 18.39
CA ALA A 110 13.24 9.34 18.48
C ALA A 110 13.17 8.53 17.20
N ILE A 111 12.95 7.23 17.36
CA ILE A 111 12.85 6.28 16.25
C ILE A 111 11.49 5.59 16.25
N PHE A 112 10.92 5.47 15.06
CA PHE A 112 9.77 4.62 14.77
C PHE A 112 10.24 3.57 13.77
N ASP A 113 10.58 2.39 14.27
CA ASP A 113 11.14 1.31 13.46
C ASP A 113 10.07 0.27 13.15
N THR A 114 9.72 0.17 11.87
CA THR A 114 8.87 -0.91 11.34
C THR A 114 9.57 -1.69 10.23
N GLY A 115 10.81 -1.30 9.90
CA GLY A 115 11.57 -1.83 8.79
C GLY A 115 12.08 -3.25 9.02
N TRP A 116 12.60 -3.84 7.96
CA TRP A 116 13.13 -5.20 7.97
C TRP A 116 14.48 -5.32 8.69
N PHE A 117 15.30 -4.27 8.60
CA PHE A 117 16.70 -4.26 9.05
C PHE A 117 17.07 -2.90 9.65
N ALA A 118 17.93 -2.92 10.67
CA ALA A 118 18.35 -1.72 11.40
C ALA A 118 19.66 -1.11 10.90
N ASP A 119 20.35 -1.74 9.95
CA ASP A 119 21.69 -1.35 9.48
C ASP A 119 21.76 0.10 8.96
N ASP A 120 20.73 0.51 8.20
CA ASP A 120 20.64 1.88 7.67
C ASP A 120 20.33 2.91 8.76
N ILE A 121 19.60 2.51 9.81
CA ILE A 121 19.37 3.34 10.99
C ILE A 121 20.69 3.57 11.72
N PHE A 122 21.46 2.51 11.98
CA PHE A 122 22.77 2.63 12.65
C PHE A 122 23.73 3.49 11.83
N SER A 123 23.78 3.27 10.52
CA SER A 123 24.59 4.08 9.59
C SER A 123 24.22 5.56 9.66
N LEU A 124 22.93 5.89 9.79
CA LEU A 124 22.46 7.27 9.92
C LEU A 124 22.80 7.88 11.28
N VAL A 125 22.62 7.12 12.37
CA VAL A 125 22.97 7.55 13.74
C VAL A 125 24.46 7.86 13.83
N GLU A 126 25.32 6.99 13.31
CA GLU A 126 26.77 7.21 13.27
C GLU A 126 27.13 8.44 12.45
N LYS A 127 26.52 8.61 11.28
CA LYS A 127 26.76 9.75 10.37
C LYS A 127 26.36 11.09 11.01
N GLU A 128 25.21 11.16 11.66
CA GLU A 128 24.65 12.39 12.23
C GLU A 128 25.11 12.66 13.67
N GLN A 129 25.90 11.74 14.24
CA GLN A 129 26.45 11.77 15.60
C GLN A 129 25.34 11.93 16.65
N LEU A 130 24.38 11.01 16.60
CA LEU A 130 23.24 10.91 17.53
C LEU A 130 23.55 9.92 18.66
#